data_AF-A0A658NKH0-F1
#
_entry.id   AF-A0A658NKH0-F1
#
_cell.length_a   1.000
_cell.length_b   1.000
_cell.length_c   1.000
_cell.angle_alpha   90.00
_cell.angle_beta   90.00
_cell.angle_gamma   90.00
#
_symmetry.space_group_name_H-M   'P 1'
#
loop_
_entity.id
_entity.type
_entity.pdbx_description
1 polymer ?
#
loop_
_entity_poly.entity_id
_entity_poly.type
_entity_poly.pdbx_seq_one_letter_code
_entity_poly.pdbx_strand_id
1 'polypeptide(L)'
;EETGQDEIGVADEWRAEGAIILHVLRDGKVIGGLKLADEVRPESRDAVDALHQLGGEVVMITGDAEAVANEVGRELGIDRVFA
;
A
#
# COMPACT_ATOMS: atom_id res chain seq x y z
N GLU A 1 -21.73 -9.20 1.62
CA GLU A 1 -23.03 -8.55 1.40
C GLU A 1 -22.77 -7.11 1.00
N GLU A 2 -23.30 -6.69 -0.13
CA GLU A 2 -23.28 -5.28 -0.56
C GLU A 2 -24.50 -4.61 0.07
N THR A 3 -24.28 -3.70 1.02
CA THR A 3 -25.37 -3.14 1.86
C THR A 3 -25.94 -1.82 1.33
N GLY A 4 -25.37 -1.27 0.25
CA GLY A 4 -25.78 0.01 -0.35
C GLY A 4 -25.63 1.22 0.59
N GLN A 5 -24.84 1.08 1.65
CA GLN A 5 -24.55 2.13 2.63
C GLN A 5 -23.41 3.02 2.12
N ASP A 6 -23.42 4.30 2.51
CA ASP A 6 -22.30 5.20 2.26
C ASP A 6 -21.05 4.70 2.99
N GLU A 7 -19.90 4.80 2.32
CA GLU A 7 -18.60 4.47 2.88
C GLU A 7 -18.16 5.49 3.95
N ILE A 8 -17.06 5.19 4.65
CA ILE A 8 -16.44 6.17 5.55
C ILE A 8 -15.97 7.39 4.76
N GLY A 9 -16.08 8.59 5.34
CA GLY A 9 -15.73 9.84 4.64
C GLY A 9 -14.26 9.97 4.22
N VAL A 10 -13.36 9.14 4.77
CA VAL A 10 -11.92 9.09 4.43
C VAL A 10 -11.59 7.99 3.42
N ALA A 11 -12.59 7.28 2.89
CA ALA A 11 -12.35 6.12 2.04
C ALA A 11 -11.64 6.47 0.73
N ASP A 12 -11.94 7.63 0.15
CA ASP A 12 -11.29 8.08 -1.08
C ASP A 12 -9.80 8.38 -0.88
N GLU A 13 -9.44 8.97 0.26
CA GLU A 13 -8.04 9.23 0.64
C GLU A 13 -7.28 7.90 0.82
N TRP A 14 -7.85 6.96 1.57
CA TRP A 14 -7.21 5.65 1.78
C TRP A 14 -7.12 4.81 0.50
N ARG A 15 -8.09 4.91 -0.41
CA ARG A 15 -8.02 4.27 -1.74
C ARG A 15 -6.95 4.91 -2.61
N ALA A 16 -6.76 6.24 -2.54
CA ALA A 16 -5.67 6.92 -3.23
C ALA A 16 -4.30 6.48 -2.69
N GLU A 17 -4.22 6.16 -1.40
CA GLU A 17 -3.08 5.50 -0.76
C GLU A 17 -3.03 3.98 -1.04
N GLY A 18 -3.78 3.45 -2.00
CA GLY A 18 -3.83 2.02 -2.37
C GLY A 18 -4.15 1.06 -1.23
N ALA A 19 -4.71 1.56 -0.14
CA ALA A 19 -5.00 0.74 1.03
C ALA A 19 -6.24 -0.13 0.80
N ILE A 20 -6.21 -1.31 1.40
CA ILE A 20 -7.41 -2.13 1.53
C ILE A 20 -8.27 -1.54 2.66
N ILE A 21 -9.52 -1.21 2.36
CA ILE A 21 -10.44 -0.63 3.34
C ILE A 21 -11.45 -1.68 3.77
N LEU A 22 -11.38 -2.07 5.04
CA LEU A 22 -12.39 -2.93 5.65
C LEU A 22 -13.44 -2.07 6.35
N HIS A 23 -14.66 -2.06 5.82
CA HIS A 23 -15.78 -1.39 6.46
C HIS A 23 -16.31 -2.20 7.64
N VAL A 24 -16.52 -1.53 8.78
CA VAL A 24 -17.09 -2.14 9.99
C VAL A 24 -18.57 -1.77 10.06
N LEU A 25 -19.43 -2.79 10.10
CA LEU A 25 -20.88 -2.61 10.17
C LEU A 25 -21.43 -3.01 11.54
N ARG A 26 -22.45 -2.27 11.98
CA ARG A 26 -23.31 -2.64 13.10
C ARG A 26 -24.75 -2.42 12.71
N ASP A 27 -25.58 -3.46 12.85
CA ASP A 27 -27.01 -3.42 12.50
C ASP A 27 -27.26 -2.90 11.06
N GLY A 28 -26.41 -3.33 10.12
CA GLY A 28 -26.50 -2.94 8.71
C GLY A 28 -26.00 -1.53 8.38
N LYS A 29 -25.44 -0.78 9.34
CA LYS A 29 -24.88 0.56 9.14
C LYS A 29 -23.36 0.57 9.24
N VAL A 30 -22.68 1.32 8.37
CA VAL A 30 -21.24 1.57 8.48
C VAL A 30 -21.00 2.45 9.71
N ILE A 31 -20.18 1.96 10.65
CA ILE A 31 -19.80 2.69 11.87
C ILE A 31 -18.34 3.11 11.89
N GLY A 32 -17.57 2.69 10.89
CA GLY A 32 -16.16 3.01 10.75
C GLY A 32 -15.49 2.12 9.70
N GLY A 33 -14.18 2.25 9.58
CA GLY A 33 -13.39 1.35 8.75
C GLY A 33 -11.96 1.23 9.23
N LEU A 34 -11.31 0.16 8.80
CA LEU A 34 -9.93 -0.18 9.10
C LEU A 34 -9.13 -0.07 7.80
N LYS A 35 -8.07 0.71 7.85
CA LYS A 35 -7.07 0.78 6.78
C LYS A 35 -6.10 -0.38 6.95
N LEU A 36 -5.98 -1.21 5.94
CA LEU A 36 -4.95 -2.25 5.86
C LEU A 36 -3.90 -1.81 4.83
N ALA A 37 -2.66 -1.75 5.29
CA ALA A 37 -1.49 -1.55 4.46
C ALA A 37 -0.47 -2.62 4.82
N ASP A 38 0.26 -3.12 3.84
CA ASP A 38 1.35 -4.07 4.08
C ASP A 38 2.55 -3.33 4.68
N GLU A 39 3.12 -3.90 5.73
CA GLU A 39 4.35 -3.39 6.31
C GLU A 39 5.55 -3.85 5.47
N VAL A 40 6.41 -2.90 5.13
CA VAL A 40 7.68 -3.22 4.47
C VAL A 40 8.55 -4.01 5.45
N ARG A 41 8.97 -5.21 5.02
CA ARG A 41 9.83 -6.07 5.83
C ARG A 41 11.20 -5.38 6.05
N PRO A 42 11.74 -5.35 7.28
CA PRO A 42 13.05 -4.76 7.52
C PRO A 42 14.15 -5.33 6.62
N GLU A 43 14.09 -6.63 6.34
CA GLU A 43 15.06 -7.34 5.48
C GLU A 43 15.01 -6.89 4.01
N SER A 44 13.92 -6.25 3.57
CA SER A 44 13.81 -5.70 2.22
C SER A 44 14.83 -4.61 1.96
N ARG A 45 15.10 -3.74 2.95
CA ARG A 45 16.14 -2.70 2.81
C ARG A 45 17.52 -3.31 2.68
N ASP A 46 17.85 -4.26 3.56
CA ASP A 46 19.14 -4.95 3.53
C ASP A 46 19.39 -5.64 2.19
N ALA A 47 18.34 -6.21 1.58
CA ALA A 47 18.43 -6.83 0.26
C ALA A 47 18.68 -5.80 -0.86
N VAL A 48 17.99 -4.65 -0.86
CA VAL A 48 18.22 -3.58 -1.84
C VAL A 48 19.65 -3.05 -1.73
N ASP A 49 20.09 -2.73 -0.50
CA ASP A 49 21.43 -2.21 -0.25
C ASP A 49 22.52 -3.21 -0.69
N ALA A 50 22.32 -4.50 -0.44
CA ALA A 50 23.25 -5.54 -0.88
C ALA A 50 23.32 -5.65 -2.42
N LEU A 51 22.19 -5.54 -3.11
CA LEU A 51 22.16 -5.54 -4.58
C LEU A 51 22.87 -4.31 -5.17
N HIS A 52 22.68 -3.14 -4.57
CA HIS A 52 23.39 -1.92 -4.95
C HIS A 52 24.90 -2.03 -4.72
N GLN A 53 25.35 -2.64 -3.62
CA GLN A 53 26.77 -2.89 -3.37
C GLN A 53 27.42 -3.80 -4.41
N LEU A 54 26.64 -4.68 -5.04
CA LEU A 54 27.07 -5.51 -6.17
C LEU A 54 27.04 -4.76 -7.52
N GLY A 55 26.62 -3.49 -7.53
CA GLY A 55 26.49 -2.66 -8.72
C GLY A 55 25.24 -2.94 -9.55
N GLY A 56 24.24 -3.62 -8.98
CA GLY A 56 22.97 -3.89 -9.64
C GLY A 56 22.01 -2.70 -9.54
N GLU A 57 21.14 -2.55 -10.55
CA GLU A 57 19.97 -1.66 -10.51
C GLU A 57 18.78 -2.46 -9.96
N VAL A 58 18.05 -1.89 -9.00
CA VAL A 58 16.90 -2.53 -8.37
C VAL A 58 15.61 -1.93 -8.91
N VAL A 59 14.74 -2.80 -9.41
CA VAL A 59 13.45 -2.42 -10.01
C VAL A 59 12.31 -3.12 -9.28
N MET A 60 11.31 -2.36 -8.85
CA MET A 60 10.05 -2.89 -8.31
C MET A 60 9.01 -2.99 -9.41
N ILE A 61 8.31 -4.12 -9.45
CA ILE A 61 7.12 -4.33 -10.29
C ILE A 61 6.01 -4.79 -9.35
N THR A 62 4.93 -4.04 -9.27
CA THR A 62 3.75 -4.38 -8.45
C THR A 62 2.46 -4.12 -9.21
N GLY A 63 1.35 -4.67 -8.73
CA GLY A 63 -0.01 -4.32 -9.17
C GLY A 63 -0.71 -3.35 -8.22
N ASP A 64 -0.01 -2.84 -7.21
CA ASP A 64 -0.54 -1.86 -6.27
C ASP A 64 -0.74 -0.50 -6.95
N ALA A 65 -1.50 0.39 -6.29
CA ALA A 65 -1.64 1.76 -6.76
C ALA A 65 -0.28 2.47 -6.83
N GLU A 66 -0.10 3.31 -7.86
CA GLU A 66 1.14 4.04 -8.12
C GLU A 66 1.64 4.83 -6.88
N ALA A 67 0.72 5.40 -6.10
CA ALA A 67 1.05 6.12 -4.88
C ALA A 67 1.71 5.23 -3.81
N VAL A 68 1.22 4.00 -3.63
CA VAL A 68 1.80 3.01 -2.68
C VAL A 68 3.17 2.58 -3.17
N ALA A 69 3.24 2.18 -4.44
CA ALA A 69 4.46 1.66 -5.02
C ALA A 69 5.60 2.69 -4.97
N ASN A 70 5.29 3.95 -5.24
CA ASN A 70 6.25 5.05 -5.15
C ASN A 70 6.70 5.32 -3.70
N GLU A 71 5.80 5.25 -2.73
CA GLU A 71 6.17 5.44 -1.32
C GLU A 71 7.07 4.30 -0.83
N VAL A 72 6.72 3.05 -1.12
CA VAL A 72 7.54 1.87 -0.79
C VAL A 72 8.89 1.93 -1.52
N GLY A 73 8.89 2.30 -2.81
CA GLY A 73 10.11 2.45 -3.60
C GLY A 73 11.04 3.52 -3.01
N ARG A 74 10.49 4.68 -2.62
CA ARG A 74 11.23 5.76 -1.94
C ARG A 74 11.76 5.32 -0.59
N GLU A 75 10.96 4.60 0.20
CA GLU A 75 11.38 4.06 1.48
C GLU A 75 12.56 3.13 1.30
N LEU A 76 12.46 2.14 0.41
CA LEU A 76 13.47 1.11 0.21
C LEU A 76 14.69 1.56 -0.61
N GLY A 77 14.63 2.71 -1.28
CA GLY A 77 15.72 3.20 -2.14
C GLY A 77 15.75 2.55 -3.52
N ILE A 78 14.61 2.10 -4.03
CA ILE A 78 14.50 1.42 -5.32
C ILE A 78 14.69 2.41 -6.47
N ASP A 79 15.46 2.02 -7.50
CA ASP A 79 15.84 2.90 -8.60
C ASP A 79 14.66 3.20 -9.53
N ARG A 80 13.82 2.19 -9.77
CA ARG A 80 12.66 2.29 -10.68
C ARG A 80 11.48 1.48 -10.18
N VAL A 81 10.28 2.06 -10.31
CA VAL A 81 9.01 1.44 -9.94
C VAL A 81 8.11 1.36 -11.16
N PHE A 82 7.48 0.20 -11.35
CA PHE A 82 6.40 -0.02 -12.29
C PHE A 82 5.19 -0.54 -11.52
N ALA A 83 4.09 0.21 -11.61
CA ALA A 83 2.82 -0.04 -10.93
C ALA A 83 1.67 0.14 -11.92
#